data_AF-Q6ANY0-F1
#
_entry.id   AF-Q6ANY0-F1
#
_cell.length_a   1.000
_cell.length_b   1.000
_cell.length_c   1.000
_cell.angle_alpha   90.00
_cell.angle_beta   90.00
_cell.angle_gamma   90.00
#
_symmetry.space_group_name_H-M   'P 1'
#
loop_
_entity.id
_entity.type
_entity.pdbx_description
1 polymer ?
#
loop_
_entity_poly.entity_id
_entity_poly.type
_entity_poly.pdbx_seq_one_letter_code
_entity_poly.pdbx_strand_id
1 'polypeptide(L)'
;MGTVKKCTHLEPSSLLFPFASGNLAEIELSFYVNSGKRDGRPITTYPLDNVSPDLDQSVRYAAEVAYRLALQSSKLGEISYAAGYRLKNMEGETSLTGESAGLAMALALYSELTSIHLGRVVATGALTGLGDGGTVSWVGEVPAKLLGALDGLESGDSMFYPLANVSQVTDVLKKKYVERGIRLIAVGSVEEALNYFPSLSCPSQELVKKSRCVPALAIILLVGMLLVGGYVLGEHDNDLAEGNVIIEESSVDKVRGRIKSFEAYNDQGDKPAPSAQKDNSFGFE
;
A
#
# COMPACT_ATOMS: atom_id res chain seq x y z
N MET A 1 -21.69 0.59 10.17
CA MET A 1 -20.48 1.35 9.76
C MET A 1 -19.26 0.62 10.31
N GLY A 2 -18.47 -0.02 9.46
CA GLY A 2 -17.22 -0.67 9.87
C GLY A 2 -16.14 0.38 10.06
N THR A 3 -15.54 0.44 11.24
CA THR A 3 -14.35 1.27 11.50
C THR A 3 -13.18 0.70 10.71
N VAL A 4 -12.74 1.43 9.67
CA VAL A 4 -11.48 1.15 8.97
C VAL A 4 -10.37 1.37 9.98
N LYS A 5 -9.81 0.28 10.51
CA LYS A 5 -8.61 0.36 11.35
C LYS A 5 -7.48 0.91 10.48
N LYS A 6 -6.99 2.11 10.80
CA LYS A 6 -5.71 2.60 10.29
C LYS A 6 -4.65 1.56 10.68
N CYS A 7 -4.06 0.89 9.69
CA CYS A 7 -2.84 0.15 9.90
C CYS A 7 -1.82 1.13 10.50
N THR A 8 -1.27 0.76 11.64
CA THR A 8 -0.20 1.50 12.31
C THR A 8 0.92 1.77 11.32
N HIS A 9 1.34 3.04 11.23
CA HIS A 9 2.42 3.55 10.39
C HIS A 9 3.64 2.63 10.46
N LEU A 10 3.81 1.76 9.47
CA LEU A 10 5.13 1.29 9.09
C LEU A 10 5.85 2.49 8.48
N GLU A 11 7.12 2.68 8.83
CA GLU A 11 7.96 3.65 8.14
C GLU A 11 7.87 3.35 6.62
N PRO A 12 7.51 4.34 5.79
CA PRO A 12 7.36 4.14 4.36
C PRO A 12 8.67 3.57 3.80
N SER A 13 8.59 2.58 2.92
CA SER A 13 9.81 2.09 2.27
C SER A 13 10.43 3.21 1.45
N SER A 14 11.61 3.66 1.85
CA SER A 14 12.40 4.64 1.11
C SER A 14 12.97 3.98 -0.14
N LEU A 15 12.19 4.03 -1.22
CA LEU A 15 12.64 3.63 -2.55
C LEU A 15 13.21 4.82 -3.29
N LEU A 16 14.40 4.60 -3.82
CA LEU A 16 15.23 5.59 -4.46
C LEU A 16 15.47 5.24 -5.92
N PHE A 17 15.57 6.26 -6.76
CA PHE A 17 15.86 6.17 -8.18
C PHE A 17 17.16 6.91 -8.51
N PRO A 18 18.18 6.26 -9.11
CA PRO A 18 19.45 6.90 -9.42
C PRO A 18 19.49 7.53 -10.81
N PHE A 19 19.99 8.75 -10.86
CA PHE A 19 20.30 9.47 -12.10
C PHE A 19 21.75 9.27 -12.52
N ALA A 20 22.03 9.46 -13.80
CA ALA A 20 23.38 9.38 -14.35
C ALA A 20 24.29 10.53 -13.84
N SER A 21 23.69 11.65 -13.44
CA SER A 21 24.35 12.78 -12.78
C SER A 21 24.99 12.44 -11.44
N GLY A 22 24.56 11.35 -10.79
CA GLY A 22 24.93 10.98 -9.44
C GLY A 22 23.83 11.19 -8.39
N ASN A 23 22.78 11.94 -8.72
CA ASN A 23 21.71 12.24 -7.76
C ASN A 23 20.77 11.05 -7.55
N LEU A 24 20.11 11.04 -6.39
CA LEU A 24 19.08 10.07 -6.02
C LEU A 24 17.75 10.80 -5.80
N ALA A 25 16.73 10.44 -6.59
CA ALA A 25 15.36 10.85 -6.29
C ALA A 25 14.71 9.86 -5.33
N GLU A 26 13.95 10.38 -4.38
CA GLU A 26 13.05 9.57 -3.55
C GLU A 26 11.67 9.53 -4.18
N ILE A 27 11.09 8.33 -4.26
CA ILE A 27 9.75 8.11 -4.79
C ILE A 27 8.73 8.32 -3.66
N GLU A 28 7.92 9.37 -3.78
CA GLU A 28 6.77 9.62 -2.90
C GLU A 28 5.49 9.15 -3.58
N LEU A 29 4.70 8.34 -2.87
CA LEU A 29 3.43 7.79 -3.35
C LEU A 29 2.29 8.20 -2.41
N SER A 30 1.12 8.51 -2.99
CA SER A 30 -0.12 8.77 -2.28
C SER A 30 -1.22 7.86 -2.82
N PHE A 31 -1.66 6.88 -2.02
CA PHE A 31 -2.61 5.86 -2.45
C PHE A 31 -4.01 6.09 -1.91
N TYR A 32 -5.01 5.81 -2.75
CA TYR A 32 -6.42 5.86 -2.39
C TYR A 32 -7.16 4.68 -3.04
N VAL A 33 -8.11 4.10 -2.31
CA VAL A 33 -9.05 3.13 -2.87
C VAL A 33 -10.03 3.88 -3.76
N ASN A 34 -10.09 3.50 -5.04
CA ASN A 34 -11.02 4.08 -5.99
C ASN A 34 -12.31 3.25 -6.01
N SER A 35 -13.37 3.78 -5.40
CA SER A 35 -14.70 3.15 -5.43
C SER A 35 -15.43 3.31 -6.77
N GLY A 36 -14.89 4.11 -7.69
CA GLY A 36 -15.46 4.33 -9.02
C GLY A 36 -14.94 3.33 -10.05
N LYS A 37 -15.87 2.62 -10.71
CA LYS A 37 -15.60 1.80 -11.92
C LYS A 37 -15.32 2.68 -13.15
N ARG A 38 -14.40 3.65 -13.08
CA ARG A 38 -14.33 4.66 -14.15
C ARG A 38 -13.75 4.11 -15.46
N ASP A 39 -12.72 3.28 -15.42
CA ASP A 39 -11.96 3.01 -16.67
C ASP A 39 -11.57 1.54 -16.90
N GLY A 40 -12.11 0.60 -16.12
CA GLY A 40 -11.78 -0.83 -16.22
C GLY A 40 -10.34 -1.20 -15.86
N ARG A 41 -9.49 -0.22 -15.52
CA ARG A 41 -8.13 -0.43 -15.04
C ARG A 41 -8.13 -0.69 -13.54
N PRO A 42 -7.39 -1.71 -13.06
CA PRO A 42 -7.32 -1.99 -11.64
C PRO A 42 -6.53 -0.93 -10.85
N ILE A 43 -5.59 -0.23 -11.48
CA ILE A 43 -4.82 0.84 -10.86
C ILE A 43 -4.65 1.99 -11.85
N THR A 44 -4.81 3.22 -11.36
CA THR A 44 -4.58 4.44 -12.15
C THR A 44 -3.51 5.27 -11.45
N THR A 45 -2.54 5.78 -12.21
CA THR A 45 -1.49 6.65 -11.69
C THR A 45 -1.67 8.07 -12.20
N TYR A 46 -1.28 9.05 -11.39
CA TYR A 46 -1.23 10.45 -11.81
C TYR A 46 -0.03 11.15 -11.19
N PRO A 47 0.71 11.95 -11.96
CA PRO A 47 1.81 12.72 -11.41
C PRO A 47 1.29 13.86 -10.52
N LEU A 48 1.98 14.12 -9.42
CA LEU A 48 1.70 15.25 -8.52
C LEU A 48 2.48 16.52 -8.92
N ASP A 49 3.46 16.39 -9.81
CA ASP A 49 4.25 17.48 -10.40
C ASP A 49 4.33 17.36 -11.93
N ASN A 50 4.95 18.33 -12.59
CA ASN A 50 5.25 18.24 -14.02
C ASN A 50 6.32 17.15 -14.26
N VAL A 51 5.92 16.08 -14.93
CA VAL A 51 6.79 14.96 -15.31
C VAL A 51 6.86 14.83 -16.84
N SER A 52 7.92 14.20 -17.34
CA SER A 52 8.00 13.86 -18.76
C SER A 52 6.93 12.82 -19.13
N PRO A 53 6.44 12.82 -20.39
CA PRO A 53 5.53 11.78 -20.88
C PRO A 53 6.11 10.36 -20.76
N ASP A 54 7.43 10.21 -20.96
CA ASP A 54 8.12 8.92 -20.88
C ASP A 54 8.12 8.37 -19.45
N LEU A 55 8.32 9.24 -18.45
CA LEU A 55 8.18 8.82 -17.05
C LEU A 55 6.73 8.41 -16.76
N ASP A 56 5.74 9.24 -17.12
CA ASP A 56 4.33 8.90 -16.86
C ASP A 56 3.93 7.58 -17.51
N GLN A 57 4.34 7.33 -18.75
CA GLN A 57 4.11 6.07 -19.41
C GLN A 57 4.81 4.91 -18.69
N SER A 58 6.06 5.08 -18.27
CA SER A 58 6.80 4.07 -17.50
C SER A 58 6.14 3.76 -16.15
N VAL A 59 5.56 4.76 -15.49
CA VAL A 59 4.87 4.61 -14.19
C VAL A 59 3.56 3.84 -14.36
N ARG A 60 2.82 4.09 -15.44
CA ARG A 60 1.60 3.32 -15.75
C ARG A 60 1.91 1.84 -15.93
N TYR A 61 2.98 1.50 -16.67
CA TYR A 61 3.42 0.12 -16.80
C TYR A 61 3.87 -0.48 -15.46
N ALA A 62 4.62 0.27 -14.67
CA ALA A 62 5.05 -0.15 -13.34
C ALA A 62 3.86 -0.46 -12.42
N ALA A 63 2.80 0.36 -12.47
CA ALA A 63 1.59 0.16 -11.70
C ALA A 63 0.84 -1.11 -12.08
N GLU A 64 0.67 -1.35 -13.39
CA GLU A 64 0.00 -2.55 -13.88
C GLU A 64 0.76 -3.83 -13.50
N VAL A 65 2.09 -3.83 -13.61
CA VAL A 65 2.95 -4.94 -13.17
C VAL A 65 2.84 -5.16 -11.66
N ALA A 66 3.00 -4.09 -10.87
CA ALA A 66 2.94 -4.16 -9.41
C ALA A 66 1.58 -4.68 -8.92
N TYR A 67 0.49 -4.17 -9.48
CA TYR A 67 -0.87 -4.62 -9.15
C TYR A 67 -1.05 -6.11 -9.43
N ARG A 68 -0.64 -6.58 -10.61
CA ARG A 68 -0.79 -7.99 -10.97
C ARG A 68 0.03 -8.90 -10.05
N LEU A 69 1.28 -8.53 -9.76
CA LEU A 69 2.12 -9.30 -8.84
C LEU A 69 1.52 -9.32 -7.43
N ALA A 70 0.97 -8.20 -6.98
CA ALA A 70 0.33 -8.10 -5.68
C ALA A 70 -0.96 -8.96 -5.62
N LEU A 71 -1.75 -9.00 -6.70
CA LEU A 71 -2.91 -9.90 -6.85
C LEU A 71 -2.50 -11.37 -6.82
N GLN A 72 -1.47 -11.76 -7.57
CA GLN A 72 -0.94 -13.14 -7.61
C GLN A 72 -0.42 -13.60 -6.25
N SER A 73 0.18 -12.69 -5.47
CA SER A 73 0.63 -13.01 -4.11
C SER A 73 -0.51 -13.24 -3.09
N SER A 74 -1.77 -13.17 -3.53
CA SER A 74 -2.99 -13.31 -2.69
C SER A 74 -3.10 -12.25 -1.58
N LYS A 75 -2.35 -11.14 -1.68
CA LYS A 75 -2.33 -10.05 -0.71
C LYS A 75 -3.32 -8.94 -1.01
N LEU A 76 -3.85 -8.91 -2.24
CA LEU A 76 -4.87 -7.96 -2.67
C LEU A 76 -6.19 -8.67 -3.00
N GLY A 77 -7.30 -8.06 -2.59
CA GLY A 77 -8.60 -8.32 -3.21
C GLY A 77 -8.73 -7.59 -4.55
N GLU A 78 -9.77 -7.92 -5.32
CA GLU A 78 -10.15 -7.22 -6.56
C GLU A 78 -10.70 -5.82 -6.25
N ILE A 79 -9.81 -4.92 -5.85
CA ILE A 79 -10.09 -3.53 -5.52
C ILE A 79 -9.37 -2.65 -6.54
N SER A 80 -10.01 -1.55 -6.95
CA SER A 80 -9.41 -0.53 -7.80
C SER A 80 -8.67 0.51 -6.97
N TYR A 81 -7.48 0.92 -7.41
CA TYR A 81 -6.61 1.87 -6.73
C TYR A 81 -6.31 3.11 -7.59
N ALA A 82 -6.08 4.24 -6.94
CA ALA A 82 -5.48 5.42 -7.55
C ALA A 82 -4.20 5.78 -6.78
N ALA A 83 -3.11 6.02 -7.49
CA ALA A 83 -1.81 6.37 -6.91
C ALA A 83 -1.30 7.69 -7.50
N GLY A 84 -1.22 8.71 -6.66
CA GLY A 84 -0.47 9.93 -6.95
C GLY A 84 1.02 9.68 -6.73
N TYR A 85 1.89 10.20 -7.59
CA TYR A 85 3.33 10.05 -7.43
C TYR A 85 4.12 11.35 -7.63
N ARG A 86 5.22 11.51 -6.89
CA ARG A 86 6.20 12.59 -7.00
C ARG A 86 7.61 12.03 -6.85
N LEU A 87 8.58 12.64 -7.52
CA LEU A 87 9.99 12.41 -7.27
C LEU A 87 10.55 13.58 -6.46
N LYS A 88 11.05 13.31 -5.25
CA LYS A 88 11.72 14.33 -4.41
C LYS A 88 13.20 14.43 -4.77
N ASN A 89 13.84 15.51 -4.33
CA ASN A 89 15.28 15.76 -4.51
C ASN A 89 15.72 15.86 -5.98
N MET A 90 14.83 16.33 -6.86
CA MET A 90 15.06 16.51 -8.29
C MET A 90 15.72 17.85 -8.66
N GLU A 91 16.45 18.49 -7.74
CA GLU A 91 17.00 19.85 -7.98
C GLU A 91 17.90 19.87 -9.23
N GLY A 92 17.43 20.54 -10.29
CA GLY A 92 18.15 20.65 -11.57
C GLY A 92 17.93 19.51 -12.58
N GLU A 93 17.08 18.52 -12.29
CA GLU A 93 16.89 17.31 -13.12
C GLU A 93 15.50 17.13 -13.72
N THR A 94 14.73 18.22 -13.82
CA THR A 94 13.33 18.24 -14.26
C THR A 94 13.09 17.68 -15.67
N SER A 95 14.14 17.50 -16.49
CA SER A 95 14.05 16.98 -17.85
C SER A 95 14.57 15.54 -18.03
N LEU A 96 15.15 14.89 -17.00
CA LEU A 96 15.92 13.64 -17.16
C LEU A 96 15.26 12.37 -16.59
N THR A 97 13.98 12.43 -16.23
CA THR A 97 13.25 11.22 -15.83
C THR A 97 12.79 10.46 -17.08
N GLY A 98 13.62 9.51 -17.52
CA GLY A 98 13.27 8.60 -18.62
C GLY A 98 12.66 7.29 -18.13
N GLU A 99 12.42 6.38 -19.08
CA GLU A 99 11.86 5.03 -18.86
C GLU A 99 12.60 4.21 -17.79
N SER A 100 13.84 4.57 -17.47
CA SER A 100 14.67 3.85 -16.50
C SER A 100 14.16 3.85 -15.04
N ALA A 101 13.14 4.64 -14.71
CA ALA A 101 12.52 4.63 -13.38
C ALA A 101 11.52 3.47 -13.18
N GLY A 102 11.15 2.74 -14.24
CA GLY A 102 10.09 1.73 -14.21
C GLY A 102 10.27 0.66 -13.12
N LEU A 103 11.48 0.11 -12.95
CA LEU A 103 11.74 -0.88 -11.91
C LEU A 103 11.56 -0.31 -10.49
N ALA A 104 12.11 0.87 -10.21
CA ALA A 104 11.98 1.51 -8.88
C ALA A 104 10.52 1.82 -8.56
N MET A 105 9.78 2.35 -9.55
CA MET A 105 8.36 2.64 -9.41
C MET A 105 7.54 1.36 -9.17
N ALA A 106 7.86 0.26 -9.86
CA ALA A 106 7.13 -1.00 -9.69
C ALA A 106 7.34 -1.59 -8.29
N LEU A 107 8.58 -1.56 -7.78
CA LEU A 107 8.88 -2.01 -6.41
C LEU A 107 8.20 -1.13 -5.37
N ALA A 108 8.17 0.19 -5.57
CA ALA A 108 7.51 1.12 -4.66
C ALA A 108 5.99 0.95 -4.63
N LEU A 109 5.36 0.84 -5.80
CA LEU A 109 3.94 0.58 -5.92
C LEU A 109 3.57 -0.79 -5.32
N TYR A 110 4.39 -1.82 -5.54
CA TYR A 110 4.16 -3.15 -4.95
C TYR A 110 4.26 -3.13 -3.42
N SER A 111 5.29 -2.47 -2.88
CA SER A 111 5.50 -2.30 -1.44
C SER A 111 4.28 -1.67 -0.79
N GLU A 112 3.75 -0.58 -1.36
CA GLU A 112 2.59 0.13 -0.83
C GLU A 112 1.29 -0.68 -0.96
N LEU A 113 1.05 -1.28 -2.13
CA LEU A 113 -0.11 -2.15 -2.37
C LEU A 113 -0.18 -3.35 -1.43
N THR A 114 0.97 -3.92 -1.06
CA THR A 114 1.03 -5.11 -0.20
C THR A 114 1.36 -4.79 1.26
N SER A 115 1.65 -3.54 1.57
CA SER A 115 2.18 -3.09 2.87
C SER A 115 3.43 -3.85 3.32
N ILE A 116 4.24 -4.32 2.37
CA ILE A 116 5.48 -5.04 2.64
C ILE A 116 6.64 -4.05 2.63
N HIS A 117 7.35 -3.98 3.74
CA HIS A 117 8.53 -3.15 3.81
C HIS A 117 9.71 -3.82 3.08
N LEU A 118 10.22 -3.16 2.05
CA LEU A 118 11.37 -3.64 1.25
C LEU A 118 12.71 -3.17 1.83
N GLY A 119 12.70 -2.33 2.86
CA GLY A 119 13.90 -1.63 3.33
C GLY A 119 14.29 -0.49 2.38
N ARG A 120 15.52 -0.02 2.50
CA ARG A 120 16.08 1.00 1.61
C ARG A 120 16.61 0.35 0.34
N VAL A 121 15.99 0.71 -0.77
CA VAL A 121 16.24 0.09 -2.08
C VAL A 121 16.46 1.18 -3.12
N VAL A 122 17.57 1.09 -3.84
CA VAL A 122 17.78 1.87 -5.07
C VAL A 122 17.58 0.94 -6.27
N ALA A 123 16.87 1.37 -7.30
CA ALA A 123 16.67 0.56 -8.49
C ALA A 123 16.66 1.38 -9.78
N THR A 124 17.14 0.78 -10.87
CA THR A 124 17.03 1.33 -12.23
C THR A 124 16.66 0.23 -13.21
N GLY A 125 15.85 0.54 -14.21
CA GLY A 125 15.44 -0.40 -15.24
C GLY A 125 14.16 0.05 -15.94
N ALA A 126 14.10 -0.11 -17.26
CA ALA A 126 12.91 0.20 -18.05
C ALA A 126 12.04 -1.05 -18.19
N LEU A 127 10.71 -0.89 -18.08
CA LEU A 127 9.77 -1.99 -18.21
C LEU A 127 9.21 -2.03 -19.64
N THR A 128 9.51 -3.08 -20.40
CA THR A 128 9.14 -3.19 -21.82
C THR A 128 7.95 -4.10 -22.10
N GLY A 129 7.36 -4.69 -21.07
CA GLY A 129 6.21 -5.56 -21.28
C GLY A 129 5.51 -5.96 -20.00
N LEU A 130 4.20 -6.18 -20.13
CA LEU A 130 3.36 -6.82 -19.13
C LEU A 130 3.54 -8.36 -19.16
N GLY A 131 4.68 -8.91 -19.57
CA GLY A 131 4.92 -10.37 -19.54
C GLY A 131 4.97 -10.93 -18.11
N ASP A 132 5.09 -12.25 -17.95
CA ASP A 132 5.16 -12.94 -16.64
C ASP A 132 6.25 -12.31 -15.74
N GLY A 133 5.82 -11.56 -14.73
CA GLY A 133 6.73 -10.93 -13.76
C GLY A 133 7.23 -9.52 -14.08
N GLY A 134 6.87 -8.93 -15.23
CA GLY A 134 7.27 -7.58 -15.64
C GLY A 134 8.76 -7.50 -16.04
N THR A 135 9.05 -7.69 -17.31
CA THR A 135 10.41 -7.76 -17.84
C THR A 135 11.16 -6.43 -17.68
N VAL A 136 12.36 -6.51 -17.11
CA VAL A 136 13.27 -5.38 -16.94
C VAL A 136 14.27 -5.38 -18.10
N SER A 137 14.19 -4.34 -18.91
CA SER A 137 15.02 -4.12 -20.09
C SER A 137 16.25 -3.27 -19.79
N TRP A 138 17.14 -3.24 -20.78
CA TRP A 138 18.37 -2.46 -20.76
C TRP A 138 18.10 -0.96 -20.57
N VAL A 139 18.98 -0.29 -19.83
CA VAL A 139 18.98 1.18 -19.72
C VAL A 139 20.37 1.77 -19.96
N GLY A 140 20.41 3.03 -20.39
CA GLY A 140 21.65 3.77 -20.56
C GLY A 140 22.33 4.12 -19.23
N GLU A 141 23.64 4.33 -19.30
CA GLU A 141 24.45 4.95 -18.25
C GLU A 141 24.43 4.23 -16.90
N VAL A 142 24.25 2.89 -16.90
CA VAL A 142 24.24 2.09 -15.67
C VAL A 142 25.51 2.29 -14.83
N PRO A 143 26.74 2.33 -15.38
CA PRO A 143 27.92 2.58 -14.56
C PRO A 143 27.88 3.92 -13.81
N ALA A 144 27.35 4.97 -14.42
CA ALA A 144 27.24 6.30 -13.81
C ALA A 144 26.19 6.29 -12.69
N LYS A 145 25.02 5.71 -12.94
CA LYS A 145 23.94 5.54 -11.95
C LYS A 145 24.39 4.73 -10.74
N LEU A 146 25.13 3.65 -10.97
CA LEU A 146 25.69 2.81 -9.91
C LEU A 146 26.73 3.58 -9.09
N LEU A 147 27.61 4.34 -9.73
CA LEU A 147 28.56 5.19 -9.00
C LEU A 147 27.85 6.24 -8.15
N GLY A 148 26.84 6.92 -8.68
CA GLY A 148 26.02 7.89 -7.94
C GLY A 148 25.31 7.28 -6.73
N ALA A 149 24.74 6.09 -6.91
CA ALA A 149 24.02 5.41 -5.85
C ALA A 149 24.91 5.05 -4.65
N LEU A 150 26.22 4.86 -4.83
CA LEU A 150 27.12 4.52 -3.71
C LEU A 150 27.09 5.56 -2.60
N ASP A 151 26.96 6.85 -2.92
CA ASP A 151 27.04 7.93 -1.94
C ASP A 151 25.80 8.01 -1.05
N GLY A 152 24.64 7.60 -1.58
CA GLY A 152 23.38 7.58 -0.83
C GLY A 152 22.92 6.21 -0.36
N LEU A 153 23.78 5.19 -0.44
CA LEU A 153 23.51 3.83 0.07
C LEU A 153 24.40 3.52 1.27
N GLU A 154 23.81 2.85 2.25
CA GLU A 154 24.45 2.39 3.48
C GLU A 154 24.65 0.86 3.46
N SER A 155 25.47 0.36 4.40
CA SER A 155 25.71 -1.08 4.52
C SER A 155 24.41 -1.84 4.84
N GLY A 156 24.11 -2.88 4.08
CA GLY A 156 22.87 -3.65 4.15
C GLY A 156 21.81 -3.26 3.09
N ASP A 157 21.94 -2.08 2.49
CA ASP A 157 21.02 -1.63 1.44
C ASP A 157 21.20 -2.45 0.14
N SER A 158 20.23 -2.33 -0.76
CA SER A 158 20.22 -3.04 -2.05
C SER A 158 20.16 -2.08 -3.23
N MET A 159 20.97 -2.35 -4.24
CA MET A 159 20.94 -1.71 -5.55
C MET A 159 20.55 -2.72 -6.63
N PHE A 160 19.42 -2.50 -7.29
CA PHE A 160 18.96 -3.33 -8.41
C PHE A 160 19.23 -2.66 -9.75
N TYR A 161 19.68 -3.44 -10.72
CA TYR A 161 19.93 -2.99 -12.09
C TYR A 161 19.56 -4.08 -13.11
N PRO A 162 19.36 -3.74 -14.40
CA PRO A 162 18.91 -4.73 -15.38
C PRO A 162 19.97 -5.80 -15.64
N LEU A 163 19.56 -7.05 -15.73
CA LEU A 163 20.41 -8.18 -16.13
C LEU A 163 21.07 -7.95 -17.49
N ALA A 164 20.36 -7.29 -18.41
CA ALA A 164 20.87 -6.89 -19.71
C ALA A 164 22.08 -5.93 -19.65
N ASN A 165 22.31 -5.26 -18.51
CA ASN A 165 23.42 -4.33 -18.31
C ASN A 165 24.63 -4.96 -17.59
N VAL A 166 24.63 -6.26 -17.27
CA VAL A 166 25.74 -6.91 -16.53
C VAL A 166 27.10 -6.71 -17.19
N SER A 167 27.16 -6.71 -18.52
CA SER A 167 28.42 -6.48 -19.27
C SER A 167 29.02 -5.09 -19.07
N GLN A 168 28.24 -4.10 -18.62
CA GLN A 168 28.71 -2.75 -18.31
C GLN A 168 29.24 -2.61 -16.88
N VAL A 169 28.96 -3.57 -16.00
CA VAL A 169 29.34 -3.52 -14.59
C VAL A 169 30.72 -4.13 -14.40
N THR A 170 31.73 -3.27 -14.32
CA THR A 170 33.14 -3.67 -14.11
C THR A 170 33.37 -4.29 -12.74
N ASP A 171 34.39 -5.13 -12.61
CA ASP A 171 34.74 -5.76 -11.32
C ASP A 171 35.21 -4.75 -10.27
N VAL A 172 35.80 -3.63 -10.72
CA VAL A 172 36.13 -2.50 -9.84
C VAL A 172 34.88 -1.94 -9.18
N LEU A 173 33.80 -1.79 -9.94
CA LEU A 173 32.52 -1.29 -9.41
C LEU A 173 31.89 -2.31 -8.45
N LYS A 174 31.84 -3.59 -8.83
CA LYS A 174 31.36 -4.67 -7.93
C LYS A 174 32.11 -4.67 -6.61
N LYS A 175 33.44 -4.53 -6.66
CA LYS A 175 34.29 -4.47 -5.47
C LYS A 175 33.93 -3.30 -4.54
N LYS A 176 33.67 -2.10 -5.09
CA LYS A 176 33.22 -0.95 -4.29
C LYS A 176 31.92 -1.22 -3.53
N TYR A 177 30.94 -1.88 -4.17
CA TYR A 177 29.68 -2.26 -3.53
C TYR A 177 29.90 -3.26 -2.39
N VAL A 178 30.74 -4.28 -2.62
CA VAL A 178 31.08 -5.29 -1.60
C VAL A 178 31.81 -4.66 -0.41
N GLU A 179 32.78 -3.78 -0.66
CA GLU A 179 33.53 -3.07 0.40
C GLU A 179 32.63 -2.17 1.26
N ARG A 180 31.55 -1.62 0.67
CA ARG A 180 30.55 -0.82 1.37
C ARG A 180 29.47 -1.66 2.07
N GLY A 181 29.46 -2.98 1.88
CA GLY A 181 28.41 -3.86 2.39
C GLY A 181 27.05 -3.67 1.69
N ILE A 182 27.04 -3.10 0.49
CA ILE A 182 25.82 -2.87 -0.30
C ILE A 182 25.60 -4.05 -1.25
N ARG A 183 24.38 -4.58 -1.31
CA ARG A 183 24.03 -5.67 -2.22
C ARG A 183 23.79 -5.14 -3.62
N LEU A 184 24.62 -5.53 -4.58
CA LEU A 184 24.45 -5.19 -6.00
C LEU A 184 23.82 -6.38 -6.74
N ILE A 185 22.58 -6.22 -7.21
CA ILE A 185 21.74 -7.32 -7.71
C ILE A 185 21.29 -7.03 -9.15
N ALA A 186 21.63 -7.94 -10.07
CA ALA A 186 21.14 -7.90 -11.44
C ALA A 186 19.79 -8.61 -11.52
N VAL A 187 18.80 -8.03 -12.22
CA VAL A 187 17.46 -8.60 -12.35
C VAL A 187 16.92 -8.50 -13.78
N GLY A 188 16.27 -9.56 -14.24
CA GLY A 188 15.58 -9.63 -15.53
C GLY A 188 14.07 -9.35 -15.43
N SER A 189 13.49 -9.39 -14.23
CA SER A 189 12.07 -9.06 -14.01
C SER A 189 11.82 -8.40 -12.65
N VAL A 190 10.67 -7.74 -12.50
CA VAL A 190 10.22 -7.20 -11.20
C VAL A 190 9.97 -8.32 -10.20
N GLU A 191 9.39 -9.43 -10.65
CA GLU A 191 9.18 -10.62 -9.81
C GLU A 191 10.49 -11.19 -9.25
N GLU A 192 11.54 -11.29 -10.08
CA GLU A 192 12.86 -11.72 -9.63
C GLU A 192 13.41 -10.77 -8.56
N ALA A 193 13.29 -9.45 -8.76
CA ALA A 193 13.70 -8.45 -7.77
C ALA A 193 12.96 -8.63 -6.43
N LEU A 194 11.66 -8.90 -6.48
CA LEU A 194 10.85 -9.15 -5.28
C LEU A 194 11.34 -10.39 -4.53
N ASN A 195 11.72 -11.47 -5.20
CA ASN A 195 12.18 -12.71 -4.56
C ASN A 195 13.43 -12.55 -3.65
N TYR A 196 14.15 -11.43 -3.74
CA TYR A 196 15.26 -11.11 -2.82
C TYR A 196 14.81 -10.62 -1.43
N PHE A 197 13.51 -10.38 -1.23
CA PHE A 197 12.96 -9.94 0.05
C PHE A 197 12.28 -11.12 0.77
N PRO A 198 12.96 -11.77 1.74
CA PRO A 198 12.46 -12.98 2.40
C PRO A 198 11.17 -12.73 3.22
N SER A 199 10.87 -11.47 3.56
CA SER A 199 9.61 -11.05 4.20
C SER A 199 8.38 -11.23 3.31
N LEU A 200 8.54 -11.54 2.01
CA LEU A 200 7.42 -11.94 1.14
C LEU A 200 6.82 -13.28 1.54
N SER A 201 7.65 -14.16 2.11
CA SER A 201 7.27 -15.42 2.73
C SER A 201 6.62 -15.13 4.09
N CYS A 202 5.49 -14.43 4.08
CA CYS A 202 4.59 -14.53 5.22
C CYS A 202 4.27 -16.03 5.33
N PRO A 203 4.57 -16.71 6.46
CA PRO A 203 3.93 -17.98 6.71
C PRO A 203 2.45 -17.69 6.51
N SER A 204 1.82 -18.42 5.58
CA SER A 204 0.40 -18.34 5.28
C SER A 204 -0.28 -17.88 6.54
N GLN A 205 -0.84 -16.66 6.53
CA GLN A 205 -1.76 -16.31 7.58
C GLN A 205 -2.86 -17.34 7.39
N GLU A 206 -2.72 -18.49 8.07
CA GLU A 206 -3.83 -19.24 8.58
C GLU A 206 -4.63 -18.13 9.22
N LEU A 207 -5.65 -17.70 8.47
CA LEU A 207 -6.67 -16.80 8.93
C LEU A 207 -6.92 -17.31 10.33
N VAL A 208 -6.43 -16.58 11.33
CA VAL A 208 -6.69 -16.92 12.72
C VAL A 208 -8.18 -16.76 12.74
N LYS A 209 -8.86 -17.87 12.47
CA LYS A 209 -10.29 -17.99 12.27
C LYS A 209 -10.76 -17.61 13.63
N LYS A 210 -11.01 -16.30 13.78
CA LYS A 210 -11.04 -15.59 15.04
C LYS A 210 -12.05 -16.35 15.86
N SER A 211 -11.53 -17.28 16.65
CA SER A 211 -12.35 -18.32 17.20
C SER A 211 -13.21 -17.56 18.16
N ARG A 212 -14.50 -17.49 17.86
CA ARG A 212 -15.53 -16.96 18.74
C ARG A 212 -15.68 -17.91 19.95
N CYS A 213 -14.57 -18.32 20.56
CA CYS A 213 -14.48 -19.11 21.78
C CYS A 213 -14.15 -18.24 23.00
N VAL A 214 -14.20 -16.91 22.90
CA VAL A 214 -14.06 -16.03 24.06
C VAL A 214 -15.37 -15.70 24.81
N PRO A 215 -16.62 -15.85 24.27
CA PRO A 215 -17.80 -15.66 25.13
C PRO A 215 -18.05 -16.85 26.06
N ALA A 216 -17.63 -18.07 25.71
CA ALA A 216 -17.94 -19.27 26.52
C ALA A 216 -17.25 -19.25 27.90
N LEU A 217 -15.98 -18.86 27.96
CA LEU A 217 -15.23 -18.83 29.22
C LEU A 217 -15.69 -17.69 30.15
N ALA A 218 -16.10 -16.54 29.58
CA ALA A 218 -16.73 -15.46 30.33
C ALA A 218 -18.10 -15.87 30.89
N ILE A 219 -18.92 -16.61 30.12
CA ILE A 219 -20.20 -17.14 30.60
C ILE A 219 -19.98 -18.18 31.70
N ILE A 220 -19.01 -19.09 31.55
CA ILE A 220 -18.70 -20.10 32.59
C ILE A 220 -18.23 -19.43 33.88
N LEU A 221 -17.35 -18.42 33.81
CA LEU A 221 -16.92 -17.65 34.99
C LEU A 221 -18.08 -16.91 35.65
N LEU A 222 -18.98 -16.31 34.87
CA LEU A 222 -20.12 -15.56 35.40
C LEU A 222 -21.14 -16.48 36.08
N VAL A 223 -21.41 -17.66 35.51
CA VAL A 223 -22.23 -18.70 36.14
C VAL A 223 -21.57 -19.22 37.41
N GLY A 224 -20.25 -19.45 37.39
CA GLY A 224 -19.48 -19.86 38.57
C GLY A 224 -19.57 -18.84 39.71
N MET A 225 -19.42 -17.54 39.42
CA MET A 225 -19.57 -16.49 40.43
C MET A 225 -20.99 -16.40 40.99
N LEU A 226 -22.04 -16.58 40.17
CA LEU A 226 -23.42 -16.61 40.65
C LEU A 226 -23.69 -17.80 41.57
N LEU A 227 -23.15 -18.98 41.26
CA LEU A 227 -23.32 -20.17 42.11
C LEU A 227 -22.59 -20.02 43.44
N VAL A 228 -21.37 -19.48 43.45
CA VAL A 228 -20.63 -19.23 44.70
C VAL A 228 -21.28 -18.10 45.52
N GLY A 229 -21.70 -17.01 44.88
CA GLY A 229 -22.39 -15.90 45.55
C GLY A 229 -23.73 -16.30 46.16
N GLY A 230 -24.50 -17.16 45.47
CA GLY A 230 -25.76 -17.72 46.01
C GLY A 230 -25.53 -18.63 47.23
N TYR A 231 -24.44 -19.38 47.27
CA TYR A 231 -24.10 -20.24 48.40
C TYR A 231 -23.73 -19.44 49.66
N VAL A 232 -23.06 -18.29 49.49
CA VAL A 232 -22.64 -17.45 50.62
C VAL A 232 -23.79 -16.61 51.20
N LEU A 233 -24.83 -16.32 50.41
CA LEU A 233 -26.01 -15.59 50.89
C LEU A 233 -27.10 -16.50 51.45
N GLY A 234 -27.05 -17.81 51.21
CA GLY A 234 -28.02 -18.79 51.72
C GLY A 234 -27.93 -19.06 53.23
N GLU A 235 -26.93 -18.52 53.92
CA GLU A 235 -26.72 -18.76 55.35
C GLU A 235 -27.18 -17.60 56.26
N HIS A 236 -27.76 -16.53 55.69
CA HIS A 236 -28.05 -15.31 56.44
C HIS A 236 -29.49 -14.82 56.49
N ASP A 237 -30.46 -15.52 55.89
CA ASP A 237 -31.87 -15.14 55.91
C ASP A 237 -32.75 -16.17 56.65
N ASN A 238 -32.62 -16.18 57.98
CA ASN A 238 -33.71 -16.53 58.90
C ASN A 238 -33.76 -15.44 59.96
N ASP A 239 -34.19 -14.25 59.53
CA ASP A 239 -34.84 -13.21 60.33
C ASP A 239 -34.69 -11.89 59.58
N LEU A 240 -35.71 -11.50 58.82
CA LEU A 240 -36.32 -10.17 58.98
C LEU A 240 -37.46 -9.99 57.98
N ALA A 241 -38.62 -9.79 58.58
CA ALA A 241 -39.88 -9.46 57.98
C ALA A 241 -39.88 -8.05 57.35
N GLU A 242 -40.72 -7.94 56.33
CA GLU A 242 -41.54 -6.75 55.99
C GLU A 242 -40.81 -5.40 55.85
N GLY A 243 -40.36 -5.13 54.62
CA GLY A 243 -40.05 -3.78 54.15
C GLY A 243 -40.60 -3.55 52.74
N ASN A 244 -41.77 -2.93 52.64
CA ASN A 244 -42.36 -2.47 51.38
C ASN A 244 -41.44 -1.44 50.72
N VAL A 245 -40.81 -1.78 49.60
CA VAL A 245 -40.10 -0.83 48.74
C VAL A 245 -40.97 -0.52 47.52
N ILE A 246 -41.52 0.68 47.54
CA ILE A 246 -42.19 1.32 46.40
C ILE A 246 -41.09 1.70 45.41
N ILE A 247 -41.09 1.09 44.23
CA ILE A 247 -40.21 1.46 43.12
C ILE A 247 -40.94 2.53 42.31
N GLU A 248 -40.47 3.78 42.39
CA GLU A 248 -40.87 4.85 41.47
C GLU A 248 -40.25 4.59 40.09
N GLU A 249 -41.12 4.35 39.10
CA GLU A 249 -40.79 4.42 37.67
C GLU A 249 -40.46 5.85 37.26
N SER A 250 -39.17 6.17 37.16
CA SER A 250 -38.73 7.38 36.46
C SER A 250 -37.31 7.19 35.95
N SER A 251 -37.17 6.82 34.67
CA SER A 251 -36.04 7.19 33.77
C SER A 251 -35.90 6.34 32.50
N VAL A 252 -36.97 5.73 31.94
CA VAL A 252 -36.85 4.98 30.67
C VAL A 252 -37.07 5.85 29.41
N ASP A 253 -37.59 7.07 29.55
CA ASP A 253 -37.93 7.91 28.37
C ASP A 253 -36.79 8.78 27.80
N LYS A 254 -35.63 8.84 28.44
CA LYS A 254 -34.56 9.76 28.00
C LYS A 254 -33.61 9.21 26.93
N VAL A 255 -33.75 7.94 26.54
CA VAL A 255 -32.83 7.29 25.57
C VAL A 255 -33.45 7.14 24.16
N ARG A 256 -34.77 7.31 23.98
CA ARG A 256 -35.44 7.15 22.68
C ARG A 256 -35.42 8.39 21.76
N GLY A 257 -34.94 9.54 22.24
CA GLY A 257 -34.97 10.80 21.48
C GLY A 257 -33.76 11.09 20.57
N ARG A 258 -32.66 10.33 20.65
CA ARG A 258 -31.40 10.66 19.94
C ARG A 258 -31.14 9.89 18.64
N ILE A 259 -32.04 9.00 18.22
CA ILE A 259 -31.84 8.17 17.01
C ILE A 259 -32.54 8.77 15.77
N LYS A 260 -33.45 9.74 15.91
CA LYS A 260 -34.23 10.29 14.78
C LYS A 260 -33.59 11.45 14.01
N SER A 261 -32.38 11.89 14.37
CA SER A 261 -31.71 13.03 13.71
C SER A 261 -30.61 12.63 12.72
N PHE A 262 -30.40 11.33 12.45
CA PHE A 262 -29.37 10.86 11.51
C PHE A 262 -29.90 10.33 10.17
N GLU A 263 -31.22 10.19 10.01
CA GLU A 263 -31.84 9.70 8.75
C GLU A 263 -32.24 10.82 7.78
N ALA A 264 -32.04 12.09 8.13
CA ALA A 264 -32.45 13.23 7.30
C ALA A 264 -31.35 13.82 6.38
N TYR A 265 -30.16 13.19 6.27
CA TYR A 265 -29.03 13.72 5.49
C TYR A 265 -28.66 12.88 4.26
N ASN A 266 -29.37 11.78 3.97
CA ASN A 266 -29.06 10.89 2.84
C ASN A 266 -30.01 11.01 1.64
N ASP A 267 -30.87 12.04 1.60
CA ASP A 267 -31.88 12.21 0.54
C ASP A 267 -31.65 13.45 -0.34
N GLN A 268 -30.39 13.79 -0.62
CA GLN A 268 -30.02 14.81 -1.59
C GLN A 268 -29.19 14.22 -2.74
N GLY A 269 -29.91 13.65 -3.69
CA GLY A 269 -29.84 14.13 -5.08
C GLY A 269 -28.73 13.57 -5.96
N ASP A 270 -28.99 12.41 -6.56
CA ASP A 270 -28.55 12.08 -7.91
C ASP A 270 -29.15 13.12 -8.89
N LYS A 271 -28.37 14.14 -9.25
CA LYS A 271 -28.63 14.96 -10.43
C LYS A 271 -27.75 14.45 -11.58
N PRO A 272 -28.33 13.99 -12.70
CA PRO A 272 -27.54 13.66 -13.88
C PRO A 272 -26.87 14.93 -14.43
N ALA A 273 -25.61 14.78 -14.82
CA ALA A 273 -24.84 15.82 -15.47
C ALA A 273 -25.49 16.20 -16.82
N PRO A 274 -25.49 17.50 -17.20
CA PRO A 274 -26.02 17.95 -18.48
C PRO A 274 -25.22 17.35 -19.65
N SER A 275 -25.93 16.78 -20.60
CA SER A 275 -25.38 16.25 -21.85
C SER A 275 -24.79 17.37 -22.70
N ALA A 276 -23.49 17.29 -22.96
CA ALA A 276 -22.80 18.18 -23.89
C ALA A 276 -23.27 17.89 -25.34
N GLN A 277 -23.94 18.88 -25.90
CA GLN A 277 -24.41 18.97 -27.28
C GLN A 277 -23.19 19.16 -28.19
N LYS A 278 -22.92 18.19 -29.08
CA LYS A 278 -21.89 18.30 -30.13
C LYS A 278 -22.46 19.08 -31.30
N ASP A 279 -22.06 20.35 -31.43
CA ASP A 279 -22.19 21.09 -32.68
C ASP A 279 -21.11 20.62 -33.66
N ASN A 280 -21.53 19.78 -34.61
CA ASN A 280 -20.77 19.48 -35.82
C ASN A 280 -21.24 20.42 -36.93
N SER A 281 -20.51 21.52 -37.13
CA SER A 281 -20.55 22.25 -38.41
C SER A 281 -19.17 22.80 -38.73
N PHE A 282 -18.40 22.02 -39.50
CA PHE A 282 -17.32 22.54 -40.32
C PHE A 282 -17.49 21.98 -41.72
N GLY A 283 -18.04 22.83 -42.59
CA GLY A 283 -18.02 22.65 -44.03
C GLY A 283 -16.65 23.04 -44.57
N PHE A 284 -16.16 22.27 -45.54
CA PHE A 284 -15.09 22.65 -46.45
C PHE A 284 -15.73 22.93 -47.80
N GLU A 285 -15.63 24.16 -48.27
CA GLU A 285 -15.50 24.53 -49.69
C GLU A 285 -14.17 25.29 -49.85
#